data_AF-A0A820QHJ7-F1
#
_entry.id   AF-A0A820QHJ7-F1
#
_cell.length_a   1.000
_cell.length_b   1.000
_cell.length_c   1.000
_cell.angle_alpha   90.00
_cell.angle_beta   90.00
_cell.angle_gamma   90.00
#
_symmetry.space_group_name_H-M   'P 1'
#
loop_
_entity.id
_entity.type
_entity.pdbx_description
1 polymer ?
#
loop_
_entity_poly.entity_id
_entity_poly.type
_entity_poly.pdbx_seq_one_letter_code
_entity_poly.pdbx_strand_id
1 'polypeptide(L)'
;WMNCATGYRKCIISAKQRLAEMMNIKNTSDTVLVDNASEGINAIIRNLDPPLGSSDYILDLSTAYGPFKGLYQWLGSRYGVKTLEVPIQWPVTGPESFIRPITAALEANASSINIRVAIFSHVSAYPAVILPVKQLVELFHRYNIPVIVDGAHALGNIEINIEDMSNV
;
A
#
# COMPACT_ATOMS: atom_id res chain seq x y z
N TRP A 1 38.35 12.63 3.67
CA TRP A 1 37.15 11.84 3.32
C TRP A 1 36.57 11.01 4.47
N MET A 2 37.12 11.08 5.69
CA MET A 2 36.47 10.60 6.91
C MET A 2 36.81 11.57 8.05
N ASN A 3 35.88 12.48 8.39
CA ASN A 3 35.86 13.19 9.67
C ASN A 3 34.41 13.23 10.14
N CYS A 4 34.07 12.31 11.05
CA CYS A 4 32.71 11.91 11.38
C CYS A 4 32.14 12.69 12.57
N ALA A 5 31.96 14.00 12.38
CA ALA A 5 30.79 14.70 12.94
C ALA A 5 29.55 14.49 12.05
N THR A 6 29.76 14.08 10.79
CA THR A 6 28.80 14.02 9.68
C THR A 6 28.99 12.74 8.84
N GLY A 7 28.85 11.57 9.45
CA GLY A 7 28.95 10.28 8.73
C GLY A 7 27.66 9.95 7.98
N TYR A 8 27.75 9.53 6.71
CA TYR A 8 26.61 9.11 5.87
C TYR A 8 25.63 8.16 6.60
N ARG A 9 26.17 7.17 7.34
CA ARG A 9 25.36 6.25 8.16
C ARG A 9 24.57 6.97 9.26
N LYS A 10 25.16 7.96 9.93
CA LYS A 10 24.47 8.77 10.93
C LYS A 10 23.35 9.60 10.29
N CYS A 11 23.58 10.15 9.09
CA CYS A 11 22.57 10.88 8.34
C CYS A 11 21.38 9.98 7.96
N ILE A 12 21.63 8.75 7.48
CA ILE A 12 20.56 7.78 7.19
C ILE A 12 19.76 7.43 8.44
N ILE A 13 20.44 7.12 9.55
CA ILE A 13 19.77 6.77 10.82
C ILE A 13 18.91 7.94 11.30
N SER A 14 19.43 9.17 11.25
CA SER A 14 18.69 10.36 11.66
C SER A 14 17.49 10.63 10.76
N ALA A 15 17.63 10.48 9.44
CA ALA A 15 16.51 10.64 8.50
C ALA A 15 15.41 9.60 8.76
N LYS A 16 15.79 8.33 8.94
CA LYS A 16 14.85 7.26 9.32
C LYS A 16 14.11 7.57 10.62
N GLN A 17 14.84 8.04 11.64
CA GLN A 17 14.24 8.37 12.93
C GLN A 17 13.22 9.51 12.82
N ARG A 18 13.56 10.59 12.11
CA ARG A 18 12.64 11.71 11.88
C ARG A 18 11.39 11.29 11.12
N LEU A 19 11.55 10.46 10.08
CA LEU A 19 10.41 9.93 9.33
C LEU A 19 9.54 9.01 10.19
N ALA A 20 10.15 8.17 11.03
CA ALA A 20 9.43 7.32 11.98
C ALA A 20 8.62 8.17 12.97
N GLU A 21 9.23 9.21 13.56
CA GLU A 21 8.54 10.15 14.46
C GLU A 21 7.38 10.87 13.76
N MET A 22 7.59 11.37 12.54
CA MET A 22 6.56 12.08 11.76
C MET A 22 5.33 11.22 11.42
N MET A 23 5.50 9.89 11.28
CA MET A 23 4.43 8.96 10.93
C MET A 23 3.98 8.09 12.12
N ASN A 24 4.47 8.42 13.33
CA ASN A 24 4.26 7.67 14.56
C ASN A 24 4.61 6.18 14.45
N ILE A 25 5.74 5.80 13.84
CA ILE A 25 6.22 4.41 13.76
C ILE A 25 7.02 4.09 15.03
N LYS A 26 6.63 3.05 15.79
CA LYS A 26 7.31 2.71 17.06
C LYS A 26 8.75 2.29 16.88
N ASN A 27 9.04 1.48 15.85
CA ASN A 27 10.37 0.93 15.63
C ASN A 27 11.00 1.52 14.36
N THR A 28 12.05 2.32 14.53
CA THR A 28 12.79 2.93 13.42
C THR A 28 13.41 1.90 12.46
N SER A 29 13.57 0.64 12.85
CA SER A 29 13.99 -0.41 11.90
C SER A 29 13.01 -0.62 10.76
N ASP A 30 11.73 -0.34 11.00
CA ASP A 30 10.63 -0.59 10.06
C ASP A 30 10.53 0.51 8.98
N THR A 31 11.31 1.58 9.14
CA THR A 31 11.46 2.64 8.15
C THR A 31 12.63 2.34 7.22
N VAL A 32 12.40 2.30 5.91
CA VAL A 32 13.47 2.17 4.90
C VAL A 32 13.46 3.37 3.96
N LEU A 33 14.63 3.79 3.51
CA LEU A 33 14.77 4.88 2.55
C LEU A 33 14.87 4.27 1.14
N VAL A 34 14.04 4.79 0.23
CA VAL A 34 13.98 4.45 -1.19
C VAL A 34 13.92 5.75 -1.99
N ASP A 35 14.19 5.72 -3.30
CA ASP A 35 14.26 6.95 -4.09
C ASP A 35 12.85 7.52 -4.39
N ASN A 36 11.81 6.67 -4.41
CA ASN A 36 10.42 7.10 -4.59
C ASN A 36 9.40 6.00 -4.20
N ALA A 37 8.12 6.38 -4.12
CA ALA A 37 7.03 5.47 -3.77
C ALA A 37 6.88 4.29 -4.75
N SER A 38 7.09 4.50 -6.05
CA SER A 38 7.01 3.42 -7.05
C SER A 38 8.10 2.38 -6.86
N GLU A 39 9.32 2.80 -6.52
CA GLU A 39 10.42 1.90 -6.16
C GLU A 39 10.08 1.12 -4.88
N GLY A 40 9.57 1.78 -3.84
CA GLY A 40 9.16 1.12 -2.59
C GLY A 40 8.16 0.00 -2.82
N ILE A 41 7.11 0.26 -3.61
CA ILE A 41 6.10 -0.76 -3.95
C ILE A 41 6.72 -1.89 -4.78
N ASN A 42 7.57 -1.58 -5.77
CA ASN A 42 8.26 -2.61 -6.54
C ASN A 42 9.17 -3.48 -5.67
N ALA A 43 9.86 -2.88 -4.70
CA ALA A 43 10.72 -3.60 -3.77
C ALA A 43 9.91 -4.60 -2.93
N ILE A 44 8.73 -4.21 -2.42
CA ILE A 44 7.85 -5.12 -1.68
C ILE A 44 7.35 -6.24 -2.58
N ILE A 45 6.72 -5.89 -3.71
CA ILE A 45 6.04 -6.85 -4.58
C ILE A 45 6.99 -7.92 -5.15
N ARG A 46 8.22 -7.53 -5.50
CA ARG A 46 9.22 -8.46 -6.07
C ARG A 46 9.88 -9.36 -5.02
N ASN A 47 9.71 -9.06 -3.73
CA ASN A 47 10.30 -9.82 -2.63
C ASN A 47 9.24 -10.47 -1.72
N LEU A 48 7.99 -10.57 -2.18
CA LEU A 48 6.99 -11.39 -1.49
C LEU A 48 7.47 -12.85 -1.43
N ASP A 49 7.24 -13.47 -0.29
CA ASP A 49 7.54 -14.89 -0.05
C ASP A 49 6.24 -15.64 0.33
N PRO A 50 5.81 -16.65 -0.44
CA PRO A 50 6.41 -17.10 -1.70
C PRO A 50 6.27 -16.05 -2.83
N PRO A 51 7.14 -16.08 -3.87
CA PRO A 51 7.01 -15.20 -5.03
C PRO A 51 5.64 -15.31 -5.69
N LEU A 52 5.16 -14.23 -6.31
CA LEU A 52 3.90 -14.22 -7.05
C LEU A 52 3.96 -15.13 -8.28
N GLY A 53 2.87 -15.85 -8.55
CA GLY A 53 2.74 -16.74 -9.71
C GLY A 53 1.43 -16.59 -10.48
N SER A 54 1.23 -17.46 -11.47
CA SER A 54 0.07 -17.36 -12.39
C SER A 54 -1.28 -17.71 -11.78
N SER A 55 -1.28 -18.30 -10.58
CA SER A 55 -2.49 -18.54 -9.76
C SER A 55 -2.89 -17.35 -8.90
N ASP A 56 -2.01 -16.35 -8.80
CA ASP A 56 -2.13 -15.29 -7.81
C ASP A 56 -2.81 -14.05 -8.37
N TYR A 57 -3.51 -13.36 -7.48
CA TYR A 57 -4.21 -12.12 -7.76
C TYR A 57 -3.66 -11.00 -6.88
N ILE A 58 -3.49 -9.82 -7.48
CA ILE A 58 -3.35 -8.56 -6.76
C ILE A 58 -4.71 -7.88 -6.78
N LEU A 59 -5.18 -7.42 -5.62
CA LEU A 59 -6.39 -6.60 -5.55
C LEU A 59 -6.00 -5.12 -5.64
N ASP A 60 -6.70 -4.41 -6.51
CA ASP A 60 -6.56 -2.97 -6.69
C ASP A 60 -7.94 -2.31 -6.71
N LEU A 61 -7.97 -0.99 -6.53
CA LEU A 61 -9.19 -0.19 -6.64
C LEU A 61 -9.15 0.64 -7.92
N SER A 62 -10.29 0.90 -8.56
CA SER A 62 -10.33 1.72 -9.78
C SER A 62 -9.88 3.19 -9.59
N THR A 63 -9.61 3.58 -8.34
CA THR A 63 -9.03 4.87 -7.93
C THR A 63 -7.51 4.93 -8.03
N ALA A 64 -6.88 3.79 -8.37
CA ALA A 64 -5.44 3.62 -8.46
C ALA A 64 -4.75 4.63 -9.38
N TYR A 65 -3.55 5.02 -8.97
CA TYR A 65 -2.69 5.90 -9.74
C TYR A 65 -2.11 5.15 -10.96
N GLY A 66 -1.92 5.87 -12.06
CA GLY A 66 -1.52 5.31 -13.36
C GLY A 66 -0.32 4.34 -13.35
N PRO A 67 0.76 4.59 -12.60
CA PRO A 67 1.91 3.69 -12.49
C PRO A 67 1.59 2.29 -11.95
N PHE A 68 0.52 2.10 -11.16
CA PHE A 68 0.13 0.76 -10.71
C PHE A 68 -0.30 -0.12 -11.88
N LYS A 69 -0.96 0.47 -12.89
CA LYS A 69 -1.35 -0.26 -14.11
C LYS A 69 -0.14 -0.81 -14.87
N GLY A 70 0.95 -0.04 -14.93
CA GLY A 70 2.21 -0.49 -15.55
C GLY A 70 2.84 -1.67 -14.79
N LEU A 71 2.84 -1.62 -13.45
CA LEU A 71 3.30 -2.72 -12.60
C LEU A 71 2.47 -3.99 -12.83
N TYR A 72 1.14 -3.88 -12.84
CA TYR A 72 0.27 -5.04 -13.04
C TYR A 72 0.40 -5.67 -14.42
N GLN A 73 0.50 -4.86 -15.47
CA GLN A 73 0.76 -5.35 -16.83
C GLN A 73 2.11 -6.09 -16.92
N TRP A 74 3.15 -5.56 -16.26
CA TRP A 74 4.44 -6.22 -16.20
C TRP A 74 4.37 -7.56 -15.44
N LEU A 75 3.69 -7.62 -14.30
CA LEU A 75 3.52 -8.85 -13.52
C LEU A 75 2.71 -9.90 -14.29
N GLY A 76 1.63 -9.48 -14.96
CA GLY A 76 0.80 -10.38 -15.76
C GLY A 76 1.56 -10.94 -16.96
N SER A 77 2.30 -10.10 -17.69
CA SER A 77 3.12 -10.56 -18.82
C SER A 77 4.29 -11.46 -18.40
N ARG A 78 4.92 -11.19 -17.25
CA ARG A 78 6.14 -11.90 -16.84
C ARG A 78 5.90 -13.17 -16.03
N TYR A 79 4.85 -13.19 -15.20
CA TYR A 79 4.57 -14.23 -14.22
C TYR A 79 3.14 -14.79 -14.31
N GLY A 80 2.29 -14.24 -15.18
CA GLY A 80 0.89 -14.66 -15.29
C GLY A 80 0.00 -14.19 -14.15
N VAL A 81 0.49 -13.29 -13.28
CA VAL A 81 -0.27 -12.72 -12.16
C VAL A 81 -1.49 -11.96 -12.69
N LYS A 82 -2.61 -12.09 -12.00
CA LYS A 82 -3.86 -11.44 -12.39
C LYS A 82 -4.16 -10.26 -11.46
N THR A 83 -5.03 -9.37 -11.93
CA THR A 83 -5.51 -8.25 -11.12
C THR A 83 -7.01 -8.39 -10.91
N LEU A 84 -7.44 -8.33 -9.65
CA LEU A 84 -8.84 -8.11 -9.30
C LEU A 84 -9.02 -6.61 -9.04
N GLU A 85 -9.49 -5.89 -10.06
CA GLU A 85 -9.82 -4.46 -9.94
C GLU A 85 -11.24 -4.31 -9.38
N VAL A 86 -11.39 -3.64 -8.24
CA VAL A 86 -12.70 -3.30 -7.66
C VAL A 86 -13.12 -1.91 -8.13
N PRO A 87 -14.23 -1.78 -8.88
CA PRO A 87 -14.72 -0.48 -9.33
C PRO A 87 -15.34 0.30 -8.17
N ILE A 88 -14.85 1.52 -7.95
CA ILE A 88 -15.44 2.51 -7.04
C ILE A 88 -16.30 3.48 -7.85
N GLN A 89 -17.59 3.50 -7.55
CA GLN A 89 -18.56 4.39 -8.19
C GLN A 89 -18.66 5.70 -7.41
N TRP A 90 -18.50 6.81 -8.13
CA TRP A 90 -18.59 8.17 -7.57
C TRP A 90 -19.97 8.78 -7.85
N PRO A 91 -20.49 9.65 -6.96
CA PRO A 91 -19.90 10.07 -5.69
C PRO A 91 -20.09 9.05 -4.57
N VAL A 92 -19.10 8.93 -3.70
CA VAL A 92 -19.23 8.21 -2.42
C VAL A 92 -19.78 9.17 -1.37
N THR A 93 -20.67 8.68 -0.51
CA THR A 93 -21.38 9.49 0.52
C THR A 93 -20.78 9.35 1.92
N GLY A 94 -19.71 8.56 2.06
CA GLY A 94 -18.99 8.34 3.31
C GLY A 94 -18.19 7.01 3.29
N PRO A 95 -17.44 6.70 4.36
CA PRO A 95 -16.58 5.52 4.43
C PRO A 95 -17.30 4.20 4.11
N GLU A 96 -18.50 3.99 4.66
CA GLU A 96 -19.29 2.78 4.42
C GLU A 96 -19.65 2.60 2.94
N SER A 97 -19.97 3.68 2.24
CA SER A 97 -20.28 3.61 0.80
C SER A 97 -19.07 3.27 -0.05
N PHE A 98 -17.86 3.63 0.41
CA PHE A 98 -16.60 3.28 -0.23
C PHE A 98 -16.20 1.83 0.05
N ILE A 99 -16.38 1.35 1.28
CA ILE A 99 -15.95 0.02 1.73
C ILE A 99 -16.87 -1.08 1.22
N ARG A 100 -18.19 -0.84 1.14
CA ARG A 100 -19.19 -1.81 0.71
C ARG A 100 -18.85 -2.56 -0.60
N PRO A 101 -18.50 -1.91 -1.72
CA PRO A 101 -18.14 -2.63 -2.95
C PRO A 101 -16.90 -3.52 -2.78
N ILE A 102 -15.95 -3.13 -1.93
CA ILE A 102 -14.73 -3.89 -1.63
C ILE A 102 -15.08 -5.13 -0.81
N THR A 103 -15.93 -4.99 0.22
CA THR A 103 -16.45 -6.12 0.99
C THR A 103 -17.17 -7.13 0.08
N ALA A 104 -18.07 -6.65 -0.80
CA ALA A 104 -18.78 -7.52 -1.72
C ALA A 104 -17.84 -8.25 -2.70
N ALA A 105 -16.79 -7.57 -3.18
CA ALA A 105 -15.78 -8.18 -4.03
C ALA A 105 -14.99 -9.27 -3.28
N LEU A 106 -14.62 -9.02 -2.02
CA LEU A 106 -13.94 -10.02 -1.18
C LEU A 106 -14.83 -11.22 -0.90
N GLU A 107 -16.09 -11.02 -0.50
CA GLU A 107 -17.05 -12.10 -0.24
C GLU A 107 -17.26 -13.00 -1.47
N ALA A 108 -17.33 -12.40 -2.66
CA ALA A 108 -17.53 -13.13 -3.90
C ALA A 108 -16.28 -13.90 -4.39
N ASN A 109 -15.07 -13.43 -4.06
CA ASN A 109 -13.84 -13.90 -4.71
C ASN A 109 -12.85 -14.58 -3.74
N ALA A 110 -12.73 -14.13 -2.49
CA ALA A 110 -11.63 -14.52 -1.60
C ALA A 110 -11.59 -16.03 -1.26
N SER A 111 -12.70 -16.76 -1.44
CA SER A 111 -12.76 -18.21 -1.27
C SER A 111 -12.35 -19.01 -2.53
N SER A 112 -12.29 -18.37 -3.70
CA SER A 112 -12.07 -19.02 -5.00
C SER A 112 -10.78 -18.61 -5.70
N ILE A 113 -10.21 -17.47 -5.33
CA ILE A 113 -8.95 -16.97 -5.88
C ILE A 113 -7.95 -16.63 -4.78
N ASN A 114 -6.67 -16.76 -5.10
CA ASN A 114 -5.60 -16.45 -4.16
C ASN A 114 -5.20 -14.98 -4.25
N ILE A 115 -5.86 -14.11 -3.48
CA ILE A 115 -5.50 -12.69 -3.39
C ILE A 115 -4.28 -12.56 -2.48
N ARG A 116 -3.12 -12.25 -3.06
CA ARG A 116 -1.84 -12.24 -2.36
C ARG A 116 -1.54 -10.93 -1.66
N VAL A 117 -2.10 -9.82 -2.16
CA VAL A 117 -1.88 -8.46 -1.63
C VAL A 117 -2.94 -7.52 -2.18
N ALA A 118 -3.37 -6.56 -1.37
CA ALA A 118 -4.17 -5.41 -1.79
C ALA A 118 -3.30 -4.15 -1.83
N ILE A 119 -3.42 -3.34 -2.89
CA ILE A 119 -2.66 -2.10 -3.05
C ILE A 119 -3.64 -0.94 -3.28
N PHE A 120 -3.48 0.16 -2.56
CA PHE A 120 -4.26 1.38 -2.76
C PHE A 120 -3.59 2.60 -2.13
N SER A 121 -3.92 3.80 -2.60
CA SER A 121 -3.37 5.05 -2.05
C SER A 121 -4.15 5.52 -0.82
N HIS A 122 -3.49 6.17 0.14
CA HIS A 122 -4.16 6.82 1.27
C HIS A 122 -4.92 8.07 0.81
N VAL A 123 -4.33 8.84 -0.10
CA VAL A 123 -5.02 9.90 -0.85
C VAL A 123 -5.03 9.49 -2.32
N SER A 124 -6.21 9.20 -2.87
CA SER A 124 -6.34 8.73 -4.25
C SER A 124 -5.96 9.83 -5.24
N ALA A 125 -5.47 9.44 -6.42
CA ALA A 125 -5.15 10.41 -7.47
C ALA A 125 -6.41 10.86 -8.24
N TYR A 126 -7.37 9.96 -8.44
CA TYR A 126 -8.55 10.18 -9.26
C TYR A 126 -9.82 9.60 -8.60
N PRO A 127 -10.68 10.44 -7.99
CA PRO A 127 -10.47 11.84 -7.59
C PRO A 127 -9.51 11.98 -6.39
N ALA A 128 -9.10 13.21 -6.06
CA ALA A 128 -8.27 13.51 -4.90
C ALA A 128 -9.07 13.46 -3.60
N VAL A 129 -9.18 12.28 -2.99
CA VAL A 129 -9.90 12.08 -1.72
C VAL A 129 -9.08 11.26 -0.73
N ILE A 130 -9.32 11.50 0.56
CA ILE A 130 -8.74 10.70 1.65
C ILE A 130 -9.56 9.41 1.77
N LEU A 131 -8.90 8.26 1.60
CA LEU A 131 -9.54 6.95 1.74
C LEU A 131 -9.60 6.52 3.21
N PRO A 132 -10.60 5.72 3.61
CA PRO A 132 -10.71 5.18 4.96
C PRO A 132 -9.72 4.02 5.18
N VAL A 133 -8.41 4.33 5.13
CA VAL A 133 -7.32 3.34 5.10
C VAL A 133 -7.38 2.41 6.30
N LYS A 134 -7.64 2.92 7.50
CA LYS A 134 -7.76 2.09 8.70
C LYS A 134 -8.77 0.98 8.47
N GLN A 135 -10.03 1.33 8.19
CA GLN A 135 -11.11 0.37 7.98
C GLN A 135 -10.83 -0.60 6.81
N LEU A 136 -10.13 -0.15 5.77
CA LEU A 136 -9.71 -1.02 4.67
C LEU A 136 -8.68 -2.05 5.13
N VAL A 137 -7.66 -1.64 5.88
CA VAL A 137 -6.66 -2.54 6.45
C VAL A 137 -7.34 -3.58 7.34
N GLU A 138 -8.23 -3.17 8.26
CA GLU A 138 -9.00 -4.10 9.10
C GLU A 138 -9.83 -5.08 8.26
N LEU A 139 -10.46 -4.59 7.18
CA LEU A 139 -11.22 -5.42 6.26
C LEU A 139 -10.32 -6.48 5.59
N PHE A 140 -9.19 -6.10 4.98
CA PHE A 140 -8.31 -7.04 4.28
C PHE A 140 -7.64 -8.03 5.24
N HIS A 141 -7.26 -7.61 6.43
CA HIS A 141 -6.68 -8.49 7.44
C HIS A 141 -7.65 -9.59 7.91
N ARG A 142 -8.97 -9.31 7.96
CA ARG A 142 -9.98 -10.36 8.22
C ARG A 142 -9.99 -11.48 7.18
N TYR A 143 -9.48 -11.22 5.97
CA TYR A 143 -9.31 -12.21 4.90
C TYR A 143 -7.86 -12.73 4.80
N ASN A 144 -6.98 -12.40 5.74
CA ASN A 144 -5.54 -12.69 5.71
C ASN A 144 -4.83 -12.13 4.46
N ILE A 145 -5.30 -11.00 3.94
CA ILE A 145 -4.71 -10.33 2.78
C ILE A 145 -3.82 -9.19 3.28
N PRO A 146 -2.50 -9.21 3.03
CA PRO A 146 -1.63 -8.10 3.39
C PRO A 146 -1.92 -6.88 2.52
N VAL A 147 -1.64 -5.70 3.06
CA VAL A 147 -1.97 -4.42 2.42
C VAL A 147 -0.71 -3.59 2.18
N ILE A 148 -0.63 -2.99 0.99
CA ILE A 148 0.35 -1.95 0.66
C ILE A 148 -0.42 -0.64 0.48
N VAL A 149 -0.15 0.33 1.35
CA VAL A 149 -0.74 1.66 1.26
C VAL A 149 0.25 2.62 0.61
N ASP A 150 -0.13 3.23 -0.51
CA ASP A 150 0.64 4.31 -1.11
C ASP A 150 0.34 5.64 -0.41
N GLY A 151 1.32 6.09 0.39
CA GLY A 151 1.27 7.33 1.16
C GLY A 151 1.84 8.56 0.44
N ALA A 152 2.18 8.49 -0.85
CA ALA A 152 2.91 9.57 -1.55
C ALA A 152 2.22 10.94 -1.46
N HIS A 153 0.88 10.97 -1.59
CA HIS A 153 0.09 12.19 -1.45
C HIS A 153 -0.38 12.46 -0.02
N ALA A 154 -0.21 11.51 0.91
CA ALA A 154 -0.61 11.70 2.31
C ALA A 154 0.49 12.38 3.13
N LEU A 155 1.75 11.96 2.97
CA LEU A 155 2.86 12.45 3.79
C LEU A 155 3.02 13.96 3.64
N GLY A 156 2.87 14.69 4.75
CA GLY A 156 2.96 16.15 4.80
C GLY A 156 1.66 16.90 4.46
N ASN A 157 0.64 16.23 3.93
CA ASN A 157 -0.68 16.83 3.67
C ASN A 157 -1.71 16.51 4.75
N ILE A 158 -1.63 15.31 5.34
CA ILE A 158 -2.50 14.87 6.42
C ILE A 158 -1.66 14.28 7.56
N GLU A 159 -2.23 14.25 8.75
CA GLU A 159 -1.63 13.52 9.88
C GLU A 159 -1.65 12.03 9.57
N ILE A 160 -0.50 11.37 9.76
CA ILE A 160 -0.35 9.94 9.54
C ILE A 160 0.05 9.32 10.87
N ASN A 161 -0.71 8.32 11.28
CA ASN A 161 -0.38 7.46 12.40
C ASN A 161 -0.38 6.01 11.91
N ILE A 162 0.80 5.47 11.63
CA ILE A 162 0.95 4.09 11.15
C ILE A 162 0.51 3.09 12.22
N GLU A 163 0.71 3.40 13.50
CA GLU A 163 0.33 2.51 14.60
C GLU A 163 -1.19 2.35 14.72
N ASP A 164 -1.96 3.37 14.35
CA ASP A 164 -3.43 3.25 14.31
C ASP A 164 -3.92 2.33 13.19
N MET A 165 -3.06 2.03 12.21
CA MET A 165 -3.35 1.17 11.06
C MET A 165 -2.73 -0.23 11.20
N SER A 166 -1.62 -0.37 11.94
CA SER A 166 -0.87 -1.62 12.08
C SER A 166 -1.30 -2.47 13.28
N ASN A 167 -1.98 -1.90 14.28
CA ASN A 167 -2.46 -2.61 15.47
C ASN A 167 -3.81 -3.31 15.25
N VAL A 168 -4.15 -3.66 13.99
CA VAL A 168 -5.37 -4.38 13.64
C VAL A 168 -5.07 -5.62 12.83
#